data_AF-A0A0A2EKD3-F1
#
_entry.id   AF-A0A0A2EKD3-F1
#
_cell.length_a   1.000
_cell.length_b   1.000
_cell.length_c   1.000
_cell.angle_alpha   90.00
_cell.angle_beta   90.00
_cell.angle_gamma   90.00
#
_symmetry.space_group_name_H-M   'P 1'
#
loop_
_entity.id
_entity.type
_entity.pdbx_description
1 polymer ?
#
loop_
_entity_poly.entity_id
_entity_poly.type
_entity_poly.pdbx_seq_one_letter_code
_entity_poly.pdbx_strand_id
1 'polypeptide(L)'
;MNLTIIQNIYDGSLRPNLTSNLKFRELANMFSNLPDNLQAIGKLFVNNFPTLQFDFEEERPNSIDEIAPDSYTPINEEFISKKLELSLPKPSSPKEKFYQAIVNAEIQRVKLAIINYAPKQRSDIDTRKMITSTLKSILHFAKQDSLDNEPIISALRIQLVCFYVELVAIASPLLTQDKNYLSFDDLMFEVFQHYPQENEVTAYQTFVSSLKTENSIFPAVKTELPSSEEYEKEQMQTNYEIFIQEVERYKFAELDKVKCLNKSKQSKLIYLITTNDSNYAVPMLIHIGYFDKLKKEFNMSNAKIFKHWSKALNKAERAIKGNYNALNPNSKEDKYRYNSEDFKDKAASDYENLLL
;
A
#
# COMPACT_ATOMS: atom_id res chain seq x y z
N MET A 1 -9.87 14.77 0.12
CA MET A 1 -10.78 14.83 -1.04
C MET A 1 -11.70 13.64 -0.95
N ASN A 2 -12.98 13.84 -1.22
CA ASN A 2 -13.97 12.79 -1.06
C ASN A 2 -13.93 11.87 -2.29
N LEU A 3 -13.99 10.56 -2.08
CA LEU A 3 -14.03 9.58 -3.16
C LEU A 3 -15.48 9.13 -3.38
N THR A 4 -16.37 10.09 -3.68
CA THR A 4 -17.82 9.90 -3.69
C THR A 4 -18.27 8.77 -4.62
N ILE A 5 -17.73 8.65 -5.82
CA ILE A 5 -18.09 7.57 -6.75
C ILE A 5 -17.61 6.23 -6.22
N ILE A 6 -16.34 6.12 -5.83
CA ILE A 6 -15.75 4.89 -5.27
C ILE A 6 -16.52 4.46 -4.02
N GLN A 7 -16.84 5.37 -3.12
CA GLN A 7 -17.67 5.11 -1.95
C GLN A 7 -19.06 4.57 -2.36
N ASN A 8 -19.68 5.14 -3.40
CA ASN A 8 -20.97 4.65 -3.88
C ASN A 8 -20.88 3.31 -4.62
N ILE A 9 -19.72 2.96 -5.19
CA ILE A 9 -19.48 1.64 -5.78
C ILE A 9 -19.43 0.57 -4.69
N TYR A 10 -18.84 0.87 -3.53
CA TYR A 10 -18.76 -0.07 -2.41
C TYR A 10 -20.03 -0.10 -1.56
N ASP A 11 -20.49 1.06 -1.11
CA ASP A 11 -21.48 1.18 -0.03
C ASP A 11 -22.79 1.87 -0.46
N GLY A 12 -22.89 2.29 -1.73
CA GLY A 12 -24.00 3.13 -2.21
C GLY A 12 -24.80 2.56 -3.36
N SER A 13 -25.41 3.46 -4.13
CA SER A 13 -26.32 3.11 -5.22
C SER A 13 -25.61 2.65 -6.50
N LEU A 14 -24.29 2.82 -6.58
CA LEU A 14 -23.47 2.38 -7.71
C LEU A 14 -22.89 0.98 -7.52
N ARG A 15 -23.30 0.24 -6.48
CA ARG A 15 -22.90 -1.15 -6.29
C ARG A 15 -23.21 -1.99 -7.53
N PRO A 16 -22.26 -2.81 -8.05
CA PRO A 16 -22.46 -3.58 -9.27
C PRO A 16 -23.72 -4.45 -9.32
N ASN A 17 -24.20 -4.98 -8.19
CA ASN A 17 -25.42 -5.77 -8.13
C ASN A 17 -26.71 -4.93 -8.07
N LEU A 18 -26.63 -3.62 -7.80
CA LEU A 18 -27.79 -2.71 -7.70
C LEU A 18 -28.02 -1.87 -8.96
N THR A 19 -27.13 -1.94 -9.94
CA THR A 19 -27.10 -1.04 -11.11
C THR A 19 -27.72 -1.64 -12.38
N SER A 20 -28.58 -2.65 -12.29
CA SER A 20 -29.16 -3.34 -13.46
C SER A 20 -29.86 -2.43 -14.47
N ASN A 21 -30.37 -1.29 -14.01
CA ASN A 21 -31.14 -0.34 -14.83
C ASN A 21 -30.27 0.74 -15.49
N LEU A 22 -28.95 0.77 -15.22
CA LEU A 22 -28.06 1.75 -15.82
C LEU A 22 -27.80 1.44 -17.30
N LYS A 23 -27.76 2.50 -18.11
CA LYS A 23 -27.38 2.41 -19.52
C LYS A 23 -25.86 2.35 -19.67
N PHE A 24 -25.26 1.21 -19.29
CA PHE A 24 -23.81 1.06 -19.17
C PHE A 24 -23.02 1.48 -20.42
N ARG A 25 -23.50 1.16 -21.63
CA ARG A 25 -22.80 1.52 -22.87
C ARG A 25 -22.78 3.03 -23.10
N GLU A 26 -23.91 3.70 -22.90
CA GLU A 26 -24.02 5.16 -23.06
C GLU A 26 -23.12 5.87 -22.04
N LEU A 27 -23.22 5.46 -20.77
CA LEU A 27 -22.40 6.03 -19.69
C LEU A 27 -20.91 5.77 -19.90
N ALA A 28 -20.50 4.55 -20.28
CA ALA A 28 -19.09 4.24 -20.56
C ALA A 28 -18.51 5.15 -21.64
N ASN A 29 -19.26 5.39 -22.73
CA ASN A 29 -18.83 6.28 -23.81
C ASN A 29 -18.70 7.73 -23.33
N MET A 30 -19.64 8.20 -22.51
CA MET A 30 -19.59 9.56 -21.95
C MET A 30 -18.38 9.77 -21.04
N PHE A 31 -18.06 8.80 -20.19
CA PHE A 31 -16.92 8.87 -19.27
C PHE A 31 -15.59 8.45 -19.91
N SER A 32 -15.56 8.07 -21.19
CA SER A 32 -14.32 7.74 -21.91
C SER A 32 -13.51 8.99 -22.30
N ASN A 33 -14.18 10.13 -22.50
CA ASN A 33 -13.56 11.40 -22.87
C ASN A 33 -13.73 12.39 -21.72
N LEU A 34 -12.74 12.45 -20.84
CA LEU A 34 -12.82 13.25 -19.61
C LEU A 34 -12.54 14.73 -19.88
N PRO A 35 -13.30 15.65 -19.26
CA PRO A 35 -12.94 17.06 -19.23
C PRO A 35 -11.59 17.30 -18.54
N ASP A 36 -10.93 18.38 -18.93
CA ASP A 36 -9.61 18.79 -18.42
C ASP A 36 -9.68 19.73 -17.19
N ASN A 37 -10.88 20.13 -16.78
CA ASN A 37 -11.07 21.06 -15.67
C ASN A 37 -12.12 20.57 -14.66
N LEU A 38 -11.91 20.97 -13.39
CA LEU A 38 -12.68 20.49 -12.24
C LEU A 38 -14.18 20.77 -12.35
N GLN A 39 -14.56 21.93 -12.86
CA GLN A 39 -15.97 22.32 -12.98
C GLN A 39 -16.71 21.45 -14.01
N ALA A 40 -16.10 21.19 -15.16
CA ALA A 40 -16.70 20.39 -16.22
C ALA A 40 -16.84 18.91 -15.80
N ILE A 41 -15.84 18.34 -15.14
CA ILE A 41 -15.93 16.96 -14.64
C ILE A 41 -16.92 16.83 -13.48
N GLY A 42 -17.05 17.84 -12.61
CA GLY A 42 -18.07 17.90 -11.58
C GLY A 42 -19.50 17.93 -12.18
N LYS A 43 -19.72 18.77 -13.21
CA LYS A 43 -20.98 18.79 -13.96
C LYS A 43 -21.28 17.45 -14.64
N LEU A 44 -20.26 16.78 -15.18
CA LEU A 44 -20.42 15.46 -15.78
C LEU A 44 -20.97 14.45 -14.76
N PHE A 45 -20.46 14.45 -13.53
CA PHE A 45 -20.98 13.59 -12.46
C PHE A 45 -22.41 13.97 -12.04
N VAL A 46 -22.66 15.24 -11.73
CA VAL A 46 -23.98 15.71 -11.28
C VAL A 46 -25.07 15.44 -12.31
N ASN A 47 -24.79 15.66 -13.61
CA ASN A 47 -25.77 15.45 -14.67
C ASN A 47 -26.13 13.98 -14.89
N ASN A 48 -25.19 13.06 -14.63
CA ASN A 48 -25.40 11.62 -14.86
C ASN A 48 -25.82 10.85 -13.62
N PHE A 49 -25.59 11.42 -12.43
CA PHE A 49 -25.95 10.81 -11.16
C PHE A 49 -26.64 11.83 -10.23
N PRO A 50 -27.80 12.40 -10.64
CA PRO A 50 -28.46 13.48 -9.89
C PRO A 50 -28.97 13.06 -8.51
N THR A 51 -29.11 11.75 -8.27
CA THR A 51 -29.51 11.20 -6.96
C THR A 51 -28.34 11.05 -5.99
N LEU A 52 -27.10 11.19 -6.47
CA LEU A 52 -25.92 11.17 -5.61
C LEU A 52 -25.66 12.58 -5.08
N GLN A 53 -25.39 12.67 -3.78
CA GLN A 53 -24.94 13.92 -3.17
C GLN A 53 -23.43 14.05 -3.39
N PHE A 54 -23.06 15.02 -4.24
CA PHE A 54 -21.68 15.40 -4.45
C PHE A 54 -21.37 16.65 -3.63
N ASP A 55 -20.46 16.53 -2.67
CA ASP A 55 -19.93 17.67 -1.95
C ASP A 55 -18.56 18.09 -2.50
N PHE A 56 -18.58 18.68 -3.70
CA PHE A 56 -17.38 19.27 -4.30
C PHE A 56 -17.06 20.66 -3.74
N GLU A 57 -17.93 21.22 -2.90
CA GLU A 57 -17.72 22.54 -2.27
C GLU A 57 -16.77 22.42 -1.09
N GLU A 58 -16.88 21.36 -0.28
CA GLU A 58 -15.91 21.05 0.79
C GLU A 58 -14.48 20.81 0.29
N GLU A 59 -14.31 20.54 -1.01
CA GLU A 59 -13.00 20.38 -1.63
C GLU A 59 -12.40 21.70 -2.13
N ARG A 60 -13.15 22.80 -2.03
CA ARG A 60 -12.66 24.12 -2.40
C ARG A 60 -11.84 24.70 -1.24
N PRO A 61 -10.67 25.28 -1.56
CA PRO A 61 -9.83 25.92 -0.56
C PRO A 61 -10.53 27.17 -0.02
N ASN A 62 -10.37 27.41 1.28
CA ASN A 62 -10.76 28.67 1.89
C ASN A 62 -9.65 29.68 1.61
N SER A 63 -9.99 30.91 1.18
CA SER A 63 -8.98 31.98 1.05
C SER A 63 -8.49 32.35 2.44
N ILE A 64 -7.28 31.95 2.79
CA ILE A 64 -6.66 32.29 4.07
C ILE A 64 -5.76 33.50 3.86
N ASP A 65 -6.35 34.67 3.63
CA ASP A 65 -5.59 35.91 3.49
C ASP A 65 -4.99 36.38 4.84
N GLU A 66 -5.30 35.73 5.97
CA GLU A 66 -5.02 36.28 7.32
C GLU A 66 -4.60 35.27 8.43
N ILE A 67 -4.13 34.05 8.14
CA ILE A 67 -3.60 33.15 9.19
C ILE A 67 -2.09 32.94 8.97
N ALA A 68 -1.33 32.94 10.08
CA ALA A 68 0.13 32.95 10.14
C ALA A 68 0.81 32.08 9.05
N PRO A 69 1.90 32.55 8.42
CA PRO A 69 2.48 31.88 7.27
C PRO A 69 3.15 30.58 7.71
N ASP A 70 2.54 29.43 7.43
CA ASP A 70 3.32 28.23 7.21
C ASP A 70 3.94 28.28 5.80
N SER A 71 4.93 27.42 5.55
CA SER A 71 5.54 27.36 4.23
C SER A 71 4.54 26.90 3.19
N TYR A 72 4.77 27.33 1.95
CA TYR A 72 4.12 26.78 0.78
C TYR A 72 5.17 26.16 -0.13
N THR A 73 5.13 24.84 -0.24
CA THR A 73 5.92 24.02 -1.14
C THR A 73 5.01 23.60 -2.30
N PRO A 74 5.27 24.07 -3.53
CA PRO A 74 4.49 23.67 -4.70
C PRO A 74 4.48 22.15 -4.90
N ILE A 75 3.34 21.63 -5.35
CA ILE A 75 3.22 20.24 -5.82
C ILE A 75 3.76 20.08 -7.24
N ASN A 76 4.04 18.85 -7.66
CA ASN A 76 4.50 18.55 -9.02
C ASN A 76 3.34 18.47 -10.01
N GLU A 77 2.83 19.61 -10.47
CA GLU A 77 1.74 19.66 -11.45
C GLU A 77 2.10 18.94 -12.76
N GLU A 78 3.38 18.88 -13.16
CA GLU A 78 3.79 18.17 -14.37
C GLU A 78 3.47 16.65 -14.32
N PHE A 79 3.32 16.10 -13.11
CA PHE A 79 3.10 14.66 -12.92
C PHE A 79 1.63 14.24 -13.02
N ILE A 80 0.69 15.18 -13.12
CA ILE A 80 -0.75 14.89 -13.21
C ILE A 80 -1.07 13.96 -14.39
N SER A 81 -0.42 14.24 -15.52
CA SER A 81 -0.59 13.52 -16.78
C SER A 81 0.11 12.16 -16.79
N LYS A 82 1.03 11.92 -15.84
CA LYS A 82 1.76 10.67 -15.71
C LYS A 82 0.85 9.62 -15.08
N LYS A 83 0.90 8.42 -15.63
CA LYS A 83 0.08 7.29 -15.19
C LYS A 83 0.94 6.08 -14.91
N LEU A 84 0.66 5.41 -13.81
CA LEU A 84 1.21 4.08 -13.54
C LEU A 84 0.34 3.05 -14.27
N GLU A 85 0.93 2.28 -15.18
CA GLU A 85 0.21 1.30 -15.99
C GLU A 85 0.43 -0.13 -15.45
N LEU A 86 -0.36 -0.50 -14.44
CA LEU A 86 -0.46 -1.90 -14.02
C LEU A 86 -1.41 -2.68 -14.93
N SER A 87 -1.24 -4.01 -14.98
CA SER A 87 -2.05 -4.89 -15.83
C SER A 87 -3.51 -4.95 -15.35
N LEU A 88 -4.39 -4.21 -16.04
CA LEU A 88 -5.82 -4.22 -15.77
C LEU A 88 -6.51 -5.38 -16.51
N PRO A 89 -7.48 -6.08 -15.88
CA PRO A 89 -8.37 -6.99 -16.59
C PRO A 89 -9.06 -6.27 -17.76
N LYS A 90 -8.93 -6.83 -18.97
CA LYS A 90 -9.62 -6.27 -20.13
C LYS A 90 -11.13 -6.38 -19.92
N PRO A 91 -11.88 -5.28 -20.02
CA PRO A 91 -13.30 -5.30 -19.75
C PRO A 91 -14.03 -6.09 -20.83
N SER A 92 -14.70 -7.16 -20.41
CA SER A 92 -15.44 -8.10 -21.26
C SER A 92 -16.87 -7.63 -21.55
N SER A 93 -17.40 -6.72 -20.72
CA SER A 93 -18.79 -6.25 -20.79
C SER A 93 -18.91 -4.72 -20.80
N PRO A 94 -20.00 -4.14 -21.33
CA PRO A 94 -20.28 -2.71 -21.20
C PRO A 94 -20.31 -2.23 -19.75
N LYS A 95 -20.74 -3.10 -18.82
CA LYS A 95 -20.76 -2.84 -17.39
C LYS A 95 -19.34 -2.65 -16.84
N GLU A 96 -18.42 -3.57 -17.12
CA GLU A 96 -17.01 -3.43 -16.73
C GLU A 96 -16.36 -2.19 -17.34
N LYS A 97 -16.63 -1.89 -18.62
CA LYS A 97 -16.15 -0.66 -19.26
C LYS A 97 -16.64 0.60 -18.55
N PHE A 98 -17.92 0.61 -18.17
CA PHE A 98 -18.51 1.71 -17.41
C PHE A 98 -17.80 1.91 -16.07
N TYR A 99 -17.62 0.85 -15.27
CA TYR A 99 -16.97 0.95 -13.97
C TYR A 99 -15.51 1.44 -14.08
N GLN A 100 -14.75 0.92 -15.04
CA GLN A 100 -13.39 1.41 -15.29
C GLN A 100 -13.39 2.90 -15.67
N ALA A 101 -14.33 3.34 -16.51
CA ALA A 101 -14.44 4.73 -16.97
C ALA A 101 -14.83 5.70 -15.84
N ILE A 102 -15.81 5.36 -15.00
CA ILE A 102 -16.23 6.25 -13.90
C ILE A 102 -15.17 6.34 -12.79
N VAL A 103 -14.41 5.27 -12.54
CA VAL A 103 -13.30 5.29 -11.59
C VAL A 103 -12.17 6.19 -12.12
N ASN A 104 -11.81 6.06 -13.41
CA ASN A 104 -10.85 6.96 -14.05
C ASN A 104 -11.31 8.43 -14.01
N ALA A 105 -12.61 8.67 -14.18
CA ALA A 105 -13.19 10.00 -14.07
C ALA A 105 -13.05 10.57 -12.65
N GLU A 106 -13.29 9.77 -11.61
CA GLU A 106 -13.12 10.27 -10.24
C GLU A 106 -11.65 10.49 -9.88
N ILE A 107 -10.76 9.61 -10.32
CA ILE A 107 -9.31 9.80 -10.18
C ILE A 107 -8.88 11.15 -10.80
N GLN A 108 -9.30 11.41 -12.04
CA GLN A 108 -8.99 12.67 -12.72
C GLN A 108 -9.57 13.88 -11.97
N ARG A 109 -10.81 13.77 -11.49
CA ARG A 109 -11.48 14.80 -10.70
C ARG A 109 -10.69 15.14 -9.44
N VAL A 110 -10.24 14.13 -8.69
CA VAL A 110 -9.47 14.34 -7.45
C VAL A 110 -8.10 14.94 -7.74
N LYS A 111 -7.41 14.49 -8.79
CA LYS A 111 -6.15 15.12 -9.23
C LYS A 111 -6.37 16.61 -9.52
N LEU A 112 -7.38 16.95 -10.33
CA LEU A 112 -7.79 18.32 -10.63
C LEU A 112 -8.16 19.13 -9.39
N ALA A 113 -8.84 18.53 -8.41
CA ALA A 113 -9.18 19.17 -7.16
C ALA A 113 -7.93 19.56 -6.36
N ILE A 114 -6.94 18.67 -6.27
CA ILE A 114 -5.71 18.90 -5.50
C ILE A 114 -4.86 20.03 -6.09
N ILE A 115 -4.77 20.12 -7.43
CA ILE A 115 -4.05 21.21 -8.12
C ILE A 115 -4.76 22.55 -7.93
N ASN A 116 -6.08 22.55 -7.87
CA ASN A 116 -6.82 23.77 -7.57
C ASN A 116 -6.72 24.16 -6.09
N TYR A 117 -6.59 23.17 -5.20
CA TYR A 117 -6.56 23.35 -3.75
C TYR A 117 -5.22 23.92 -3.26
N ALA A 118 -4.10 23.25 -3.56
CA ALA A 118 -2.79 23.58 -3.00
C ALA A 118 -2.36 25.06 -3.19
N PRO A 119 -2.37 25.65 -4.40
CA PRO A 119 -1.91 27.03 -4.62
C PRO A 119 -2.85 28.10 -4.06
N LYS A 120 -4.11 27.75 -3.79
CA LYS A 120 -5.10 28.65 -3.18
C LYS A 120 -5.09 28.57 -1.66
N GLN A 121 -4.91 27.37 -1.11
CA GLN A 121 -4.78 27.16 0.33
C GLN A 121 -3.47 27.75 0.87
N ARG A 122 -2.38 27.66 0.08
CA ARG A 122 -1.03 28.18 0.42
C ARG A 122 -0.50 27.73 1.78
N SER A 123 -0.84 26.51 2.19
CA SER A 123 -0.40 25.91 3.45
C SER A 123 0.10 24.49 3.24
N ASP A 124 1.35 24.22 3.60
CA ASP A 124 1.93 22.88 3.60
C ASP A 124 1.21 21.95 4.56
N ILE A 125 0.81 22.45 5.72
CA ILE A 125 0.13 21.65 6.75
C ILE A 125 -1.22 21.17 6.24
N ASP A 126 -2.05 22.10 5.74
CA ASP A 126 -3.40 21.77 5.27
C ASP A 126 -3.36 20.94 4.00
N THR A 127 -2.46 21.26 3.07
CA THR A 127 -2.29 20.51 1.83
C THR A 127 -1.82 19.08 2.13
N ARG A 128 -0.81 18.91 3.01
CA ARG A 128 -0.36 17.57 3.45
C ARG A 128 -1.45 16.80 4.15
N LYS A 129 -2.22 17.43 5.04
CA LYS A 129 -3.35 16.79 5.74
C LYS A 129 -4.42 16.32 4.76
N MET A 130 -4.78 17.15 3.79
CA MET A 130 -5.75 16.82 2.74
C MET A 130 -5.26 15.63 1.88
N ILE A 131 -4.01 15.66 1.44
CA ILE A 131 -3.41 14.57 0.66
C ILE A 131 -3.35 13.28 1.47
N THR A 132 -2.86 13.34 2.71
CA THR A 132 -2.74 12.16 3.59
C THR A 132 -4.12 11.54 3.88
N SER A 133 -5.15 12.37 4.11
CA SER A 133 -6.53 11.90 4.28
C SER A 133 -7.06 11.21 3.01
N THR A 134 -6.73 11.77 1.84
CA THR A 134 -7.11 11.19 0.54
C THR A 134 -6.40 9.85 0.33
N LEU A 135 -5.09 9.76 0.57
CA LEU A 135 -4.31 8.50 0.50
C LEU A 135 -4.88 7.42 1.43
N LYS A 136 -5.26 7.79 2.67
CA LYS A 136 -5.92 6.86 3.60
C LYS A 136 -7.26 6.35 3.07
N SER A 137 -8.04 7.23 2.44
CA SER A 137 -9.33 6.85 1.83
C SER A 137 -9.14 5.92 0.64
N ILE A 138 -8.16 6.21 -0.24
CA ILE A 138 -7.79 5.33 -1.36
C ILE A 138 -7.41 3.95 -0.83
N LEU A 139 -6.52 3.89 0.17
CA LEU A 139 -6.07 2.64 0.78
C LEU A 139 -7.23 1.88 1.43
N HIS A 140 -8.12 2.56 2.14
CA HIS A 140 -9.31 1.96 2.75
C HIS A 140 -10.15 1.23 1.69
N PHE A 141 -10.50 1.90 0.59
CA PHE A 141 -11.29 1.29 -0.48
C PHE A 141 -10.52 0.25 -1.30
N ALA A 142 -9.20 0.38 -1.46
CA ALA A 142 -8.39 -0.62 -2.16
C ALA A 142 -8.31 -1.94 -1.38
N LYS A 143 -8.40 -1.87 -0.04
CA LYS A 143 -8.38 -3.04 0.85
C LYS A 143 -9.74 -3.69 1.09
N GLN A 144 -10.84 -3.05 0.67
CA GLN A 144 -12.16 -3.63 0.87
C GLN A 144 -12.34 -4.88 0.01
N ASP A 145 -12.64 -6.01 0.66
CA ASP A 145 -13.08 -7.21 -0.01
C ASP A 145 -14.59 -7.08 -0.31
N SER A 146 -14.97 -7.08 -1.59
CA SER A 146 -16.37 -7.10 -2.02
C SER A 146 -16.73 -8.48 -2.55
N LEU A 147 -17.83 -9.04 -2.04
CA LEU A 147 -18.40 -10.34 -2.45
C LEU A 147 -19.12 -10.30 -3.81
N ASP A 148 -19.38 -9.11 -4.36
CA ASP A 148 -20.21 -8.92 -5.55
C ASP A 148 -19.36 -8.44 -6.76
N ASN A 149 -19.32 -9.23 -7.85
CA ASN A 149 -18.65 -8.93 -9.14
C ASN A 149 -17.12 -8.76 -9.09
N GLU A 150 -16.42 -9.89 -8.91
CA GLU A 150 -14.95 -10.02 -8.85
C GLU A 150 -14.18 -9.24 -9.95
N PRO A 151 -14.56 -9.24 -11.25
CA PRO A 151 -13.76 -8.54 -12.27
C PRO A 151 -13.76 -7.02 -12.12
N ILE A 152 -14.90 -6.43 -11.70
CA ILE A 152 -15.05 -4.99 -11.52
C ILE A 152 -14.24 -4.53 -10.30
N ILE A 153 -14.36 -5.27 -9.20
CA ILE A 153 -13.65 -4.96 -7.95
C ILE A 153 -12.14 -5.13 -8.13
N SER A 154 -11.70 -6.19 -8.80
CA SER A 154 -10.29 -6.40 -9.10
C SER A 154 -9.69 -5.26 -9.94
N ALA A 155 -10.41 -4.83 -11.00
CA ALA A 155 -9.97 -3.69 -11.81
C ALA A 155 -9.92 -2.39 -10.98
N LEU A 156 -10.94 -2.15 -10.14
CA LEU A 156 -11.01 -0.97 -9.29
C LEU A 156 -9.85 -0.92 -8.29
N ARG A 157 -9.51 -2.03 -7.64
CA ARG A 157 -8.38 -2.10 -6.69
C ARG A 157 -7.05 -1.75 -7.35
N ILE A 158 -6.81 -2.26 -8.56
CA ILE A 158 -5.62 -1.91 -9.36
C ILE A 158 -5.61 -0.41 -9.70
N GLN A 159 -6.74 0.15 -10.16
CA GLN A 159 -6.85 1.58 -10.45
C GLN A 159 -6.59 2.45 -9.22
N LEU A 160 -7.05 2.03 -8.03
CA LEU A 160 -6.80 2.73 -6.77
C LEU A 160 -5.33 2.68 -6.35
N VAL A 161 -4.65 1.55 -6.55
CA VAL A 161 -3.20 1.44 -6.31
C VAL A 161 -2.41 2.35 -7.25
N CYS A 162 -2.74 2.34 -8.55
CA CYS A 162 -2.15 3.28 -9.50
C CYS A 162 -2.36 4.72 -9.06
N PHE A 163 -3.60 5.07 -8.69
CA PHE A 163 -3.92 6.43 -8.24
C PHE A 163 -3.17 6.82 -6.97
N TYR A 164 -3.01 5.91 -6.00
CA TYR A 164 -2.24 6.16 -4.79
C TYR A 164 -0.80 6.58 -5.13
N VAL A 165 -0.11 5.78 -5.96
CA VAL A 165 1.29 6.03 -6.36
C VAL A 165 1.40 7.34 -7.15
N GLU A 166 0.49 7.59 -8.08
CA GLU A 166 0.43 8.83 -8.86
C GLU A 166 0.23 10.05 -7.95
N LEU A 167 -0.62 9.94 -6.93
CA LEU A 167 -0.87 11.02 -5.98
C LEU A 167 0.35 11.28 -5.09
N VAL A 168 1.06 10.23 -4.66
CA VAL A 168 2.34 10.36 -3.93
C VAL A 168 3.36 11.09 -4.80
N ALA A 169 3.44 10.78 -6.10
CA ALA A 169 4.35 11.46 -7.02
C ALA A 169 4.00 12.96 -7.16
N ILE A 170 2.72 13.29 -7.35
CA ILE A 170 2.26 14.69 -7.42
C ILE A 170 2.61 15.44 -6.13
N ALA A 171 2.40 14.81 -4.97
CA ALA A 171 2.61 15.38 -3.66
C ALA A 171 4.03 15.25 -3.11
N SER A 172 4.97 14.76 -3.93
CA SER A 172 6.29 14.35 -3.45
C SER A 172 7.09 15.44 -2.71
N PRO A 173 7.02 16.73 -3.08
CA PRO A 173 7.74 17.78 -2.34
C PRO A 173 7.21 17.99 -0.91
N LEU A 174 5.96 17.59 -0.64
CA LEU A 174 5.27 17.78 0.63
C LEU A 174 5.33 16.55 1.56
N LEU A 175 5.53 15.36 0.98
CA LEU A 175 5.50 14.09 1.68
C LEU A 175 6.93 13.68 2.07
N THR A 176 7.37 14.09 3.27
CA THR A 176 8.66 13.62 3.81
C THR A 176 8.57 12.17 4.31
N GLN A 177 9.72 11.48 4.27
CA GLN A 177 9.83 10.02 4.09
C GLN A 177 9.22 9.08 5.15
N ASP A 178 8.79 9.53 6.34
CA ASP A 178 8.60 8.55 7.45
C ASP A 178 7.19 8.28 7.99
N LYS A 179 6.11 9.02 7.62
CA LYS A 179 4.78 8.75 8.24
C LYS A 179 3.52 9.00 7.39
N ASN A 180 3.64 9.47 6.15
CA ASN A 180 2.49 10.02 5.42
C ASN A 180 2.00 9.17 4.25
N TYR A 181 2.78 8.18 3.79
CA TYR A 181 2.40 7.29 2.70
C TYR A 181 3.11 5.93 2.81
N LEU A 182 2.62 4.93 2.10
CA LEU A 182 3.23 3.60 1.98
C LEU A 182 4.17 3.55 0.78
N SER A 183 5.27 2.79 0.93
CA SER A 183 6.11 2.41 -0.21
C SER A 183 5.28 1.61 -1.23
N PHE A 184 5.76 1.49 -2.48
CA PHE A 184 5.06 0.70 -3.50
C PHE A 184 4.91 -0.76 -3.05
N ASP A 185 5.96 -1.32 -2.44
CA ASP A 185 5.97 -2.69 -1.93
C ASP A 185 4.95 -2.88 -0.80
N ASP A 186 4.94 -1.97 0.19
CA ASP A 186 3.99 -2.03 1.30
C ASP A 186 2.56 -1.81 0.81
N LEU A 187 2.34 -0.93 -0.16
CA LEU A 187 1.03 -0.70 -0.75
C LEU A 187 0.51 -1.95 -1.46
N MET A 188 1.35 -2.58 -2.30
CA MET A 188 1.00 -3.82 -2.99
C MET A 188 0.70 -4.94 -2.01
N PHE A 189 1.49 -5.06 -0.94
CA PHE A 189 1.25 -6.04 0.09
C PHE A 189 -0.05 -5.76 0.87
N GLU A 190 -0.26 -4.52 1.31
CA GLU A 190 -1.45 -4.12 2.06
C GLU A 190 -2.73 -4.37 1.25
N VAL A 191 -2.70 -4.08 -0.05
CA VAL A 191 -3.85 -4.24 -0.93
C VAL A 191 -4.01 -5.69 -1.38
N PHE A 192 -3.01 -6.31 -2.01
CA PHE A 192 -3.17 -7.60 -2.69
C PHE A 192 -2.60 -8.80 -1.93
N GLN A 193 -1.95 -8.58 -0.78
CA GLN A 193 -1.35 -9.63 0.04
C GLN A 193 -0.22 -10.40 -0.68
N HIS A 194 0.43 -9.73 -1.62
CA HIS A 194 1.66 -10.16 -2.29
C HIS A 194 2.59 -8.96 -2.51
N TYR A 195 3.89 -9.23 -2.61
CA TYR A 195 4.85 -8.23 -3.08
C TYR A 195 4.70 -8.02 -4.59
N PRO A 196 5.12 -6.86 -5.12
CA PRO A 196 5.02 -6.59 -6.55
C PRO A 196 5.73 -7.68 -7.36
N GLN A 197 5.06 -8.19 -8.38
CA GLN A 197 5.61 -9.16 -9.33
C GLN A 197 6.49 -8.46 -10.38
N GLU A 198 7.28 -9.21 -11.13
CA GLU A 198 8.26 -8.67 -12.10
C GLU A 198 7.66 -7.62 -13.06
N ASN A 199 6.47 -7.90 -13.61
CA ASN A 199 5.75 -6.98 -14.49
C ASN A 199 5.27 -5.71 -13.76
N GLU A 200 4.91 -5.79 -12.49
CA GLU A 200 4.46 -4.66 -11.66
C GLU A 200 5.64 -3.80 -11.23
N VAL A 201 6.78 -4.41 -10.88
CA VAL A 201 8.05 -3.71 -10.64
C VAL A 201 8.49 -2.96 -11.89
N THR A 202 8.44 -3.61 -13.06
CA THR A 202 8.82 -2.99 -14.35
C THR A 202 7.93 -1.79 -14.66
N ALA A 203 6.61 -1.91 -14.48
CA ALA A 203 5.68 -0.80 -14.65
C ALA A 203 5.96 0.35 -13.69
N TYR A 204 6.23 0.06 -12.43
CA TYR A 204 6.59 1.06 -11.42
C TYR A 204 7.90 1.78 -11.75
N GLN A 205 8.95 1.05 -12.12
CA GLN A 205 10.24 1.63 -12.52
C GLN A 205 10.11 2.49 -13.78
N THR A 206 9.30 2.07 -14.75
CA THR A 206 9.00 2.85 -15.96
C THR A 206 8.30 4.16 -15.59
N PHE A 207 7.31 4.09 -14.70
CA PHE A 207 6.63 5.27 -14.18
C PHE A 207 7.60 6.22 -13.47
N VAL A 208 8.39 5.73 -12.51
CA VAL A 208 9.37 6.53 -11.76
C VAL A 208 10.39 7.18 -12.70
N SER A 209 10.91 6.44 -13.67
CA SER A 209 11.85 6.96 -14.68
C SER A 209 11.24 8.08 -15.51
N SER A 210 9.93 8.05 -15.73
CA SER A 210 9.20 9.08 -16.47
C SER A 210 9.03 10.40 -15.72
N LEU A 211 9.29 10.42 -14.40
CA LEU A 211 9.15 11.58 -13.51
C LEU A 211 10.40 12.48 -13.49
N LYS A 212 11.52 12.07 -14.10
CA LYS A 212 12.75 12.87 -14.37
C LYS A 212 13.01 14.04 -13.38
N THR A 213 13.30 13.78 -12.11
CA THR A 213 13.54 14.87 -11.14
C THR A 213 14.76 14.63 -10.26
N GLU A 214 15.61 15.67 -10.17
CA GLU A 214 16.78 15.78 -9.28
C GLU A 214 16.42 15.83 -7.78
N ASN A 215 15.11 15.97 -7.45
CA ASN A 215 14.57 16.04 -6.08
C ASN A 215 13.43 15.02 -5.84
N SER A 216 13.56 13.83 -6.42
CA SER A 216 12.55 12.77 -6.28
C SER A 216 12.66 12.05 -4.93
N ILE A 217 11.54 11.85 -4.21
CA ILE A 217 11.51 10.93 -3.05
C ILE A 217 11.62 9.47 -3.49
N PHE A 218 11.51 9.20 -4.79
CA PHE A 218 11.77 7.89 -5.36
C PHE A 218 13.28 7.69 -5.49
N PRO A 219 13.82 6.53 -5.10
CA PRO A 219 15.26 6.28 -5.15
C PRO A 219 15.80 6.53 -6.56
N ALA A 220 16.97 7.19 -6.63
CA ALA A 220 17.60 7.56 -7.89
C ALA A 220 17.79 6.33 -8.79
N VAL A 221 17.37 6.45 -10.05
CA VAL A 221 17.61 5.47 -11.10
C VAL A 221 19.13 5.33 -11.30
N LYS A 222 19.67 4.12 -11.12
CA LYS A 222 21.05 3.82 -11.57
C LYS A 222 21.03 3.81 -13.10
N THR A 223 21.73 4.76 -13.72
CA THR A 223 21.66 5.06 -15.16
C THR A 223 22.48 4.15 -16.06
N GLU A 224 22.97 3.01 -15.56
CA GLU A 224 23.70 2.03 -16.35
C GLU A 224 23.04 0.66 -16.16
N LEU A 225 22.63 0.04 -17.27
CA LEU A 225 22.16 -1.34 -17.30
C LEU A 225 23.28 -2.24 -16.76
N PRO A 226 23.10 -2.93 -15.62
CA PRO A 226 24.10 -3.86 -15.12
C PRO A 226 24.31 -5.01 -16.09
N SER A 227 25.54 -5.51 -16.14
CA SER A 227 25.90 -6.67 -16.94
C SER A 227 25.09 -7.91 -16.52
N SER A 228 24.93 -8.89 -17.41
CA SER A 228 24.14 -10.11 -17.18
C SER A 228 24.56 -10.93 -15.95
N GLU A 229 25.76 -10.71 -15.41
CA GLU A 229 26.25 -11.34 -14.17
C GLU A 229 25.91 -10.54 -12.88
N GLU A 230 25.61 -9.25 -13.00
CA GLU A 230 25.10 -8.42 -11.89
C GLU A 230 23.58 -8.47 -11.78
N TYR A 231 22.87 -8.68 -12.89
CA TYR A 231 21.41 -8.90 -12.92
C TYR A 231 20.95 -10.12 -12.11
N GLU A 232 21.77 -11.17 -12.04
CA GLU A 232 21.48 -12.36 -11.21
C GLU A 232 21.74 -12.12 -9.71
N LYS A 233 22.42 -11.03 -9.34
CA LYS A 233 22.68 -10.67 -7.93
C LYS A 233 21.79 -9.53 -7.41
N GLU A 234 21.18 -8.73 -8.29
CA GLU A 234 20.30 -7.59 -7.95
C GLU A 234 18.80 -7.86 -8.16
N GLN A 235 18.34 -9.13 -8.08
CA GLN A 235 17.03 -9.34 -7.45
C GLN A 235 17.18 -8.89 -6.00
N MET A 236 16.72 -7.69 -5.64
CA MET A 236 16.50 -7.33 -4.24
C MET A 236 15.42 -8.27 -3.70
N GLN A 237 15.84 -9.45 -3.29
CA GLN A 237 14.98 -10.42 -2.65
C GLN A 237 14.38 -9.73 -1.43
N THR A 238 13.06 -9.57 -1.41
CA THR A 238 12.38 -8.87 -0.32
C THR A 238 12.62 -9.61 1.00
N ASN A 239 12.56 -8.93 2.15
CA ASN A 239 12.70 -9.61 3.44
C ASN A 239 11.69 -10.77 3.60
N TYR A 240 10.52 -10.67 2.97
CA TYR A 240 9.54 -11.74 2.87
C TYR A 240 10.02 -12.91 2.03
N GLU A 241 10.55 -12.68 0.83
CA GLU A 241 11.10 -13.73 -0.03
C GLU A 241 12.32 -14.40 0.58
N ILE A 242 13.21 -13.63 1.22
CA ILE A 242 14.33 -14.15 2.02
C ILE A 242 13.78 -15.05 3.11
N PHE A 243 12.79 -14.56 3.87
CA PHE A 243 12.17 -15.34 4.92
C PHE A 243 11.58 -16.65 4.39
N ILE A 244 10.73 -16.61 3.37
CA ILE A 244 10.10 -17.79 2.76
C ILE A 244 11.14 -18.81 2.32
N GLN A 245 12.14 -18.40 1.55
CA GLN A 245 13.18 -19.31 1.06
C GLN A 245 13.97 -19.94 2.20
N GLU A 246 14.32 -19.16 3.23
CA GLU A 246 15.05 -19.69 4.38
C GLU A 246 14.20 -20.64 5.22
N VAL A 247 12.91 -20.36 5.40
CA VAL A 247 12.04 -21.14 6.29
C VAL A 247 11.35 -22.33 5.62
N GLU A 248 11.28 -22.37 4.28
CA GLU A 248 10.61 -23.42 3.52
C GLU A 248 11.16 -24.81 3.87
N ARG A 249 12.49 -24.97 3.87
CA ARG A 249 13.15 -26.25 4.20
C ARG A 249 12.90 -26.73 5.64
N TYR A 250 12.44 -25.84 6.52
CA TYR A 250 12.10 -26.12 7.90
C TYR A 250 10.58 -26.24 8.14
N LYS A 251 9.81 -26.30 7.05
CA LYS A 251 8.37 -26.57 7.06
C LYS A 251 7.60 -25.59 7.96
N PHE A 252 7.90 -24.30 7.81
CA PHE A 252 7.25 -23.22 8.55
C PHE A 252 5.72 -23.27 8.45
N ALA A 253 5.19 -23.50 7.24
CA ALA A 253 3.75 -23.61 7.00
C ALA A 253 3.07 -24.77 7.76
N GLU A 254 3.84 -25.78 8.21
CA GLU A 254 3.33 -26.92 8.97
C GLU A 254 3.34 -26.70 10.50
N LEU A 255 3.79 -25.54 10.99
CA LEU A 255 3.66 -25.20 12.41
C LEU A 255 2.18 -25.21 12.82
N ASP A 256 1.86 -25.74 14.01
CA ASP A 256 0.47 -25.88 14.46
C ASP A 256 -0.31 -24.57 14.42
N LYS A 257 0.34 -23.46 14.77
CA LYS A 257 -0.24 -22.12 14.71
C LYS A 257 -0.33 -21.57 13.28
N VAL A 258 0.62 -21.89 12.41
CA VAL A 258 0.63 -21.39 11.03
C VAL A 258 -0.35 -22.16 10.14
N LYS A 259 -0.43 -23.48 10.29
CA LYS A 259 -1.30 -24.34 9.47
C LYS A 259 -2.79 -24.08 9.69
N CYS A 260 -3.17 -23.54 10.86
CA CYS A 260 -4.53 -23.12 11.17
C CYS A 260 -4.94 -21.82 10.46
N LEU A 261 -3.98 -21.06 9.94
CA LEU A 261 -4.24 -19.85 9.16
C LEU A 261 -4.46 -20.22 7.69
N ASN A 262 -5.41 -19.56 7.02
CA ASN A 262 -5.51 -19.64 5.57
C ASN A 262 -4.31 -18.94 4.89
N LYS A 263 -4.11 -19.16 3.59
CA LYS A 263 -2.98 -18.60 2.82
C LYS A 263 -2.78 -17.09 3.01
N SER A 264 -3.86 -16.31 2.97
CA SER A 264 -3.80 -14.85 3.17
C SER A 264 -3.34 -14.48 4.58
N LYS A 265 -3.88 -15.14 5.61
CA LYS A 265 -3.50 -14.94 7.01
C LYS A 265 -2.06 -15.39 7.30
N GLN A 266 -1.57 -16.43 6.62
CA GLN A 266 -0.16 -16.83 6.68
C GLN A 266 0.76 -15.76 6.09
N SER A 267 0.41 -15.18 4.94
CA SER A 267 1.16 -14.06 4.36
C SER A 267 1.22 -12.87 5.31
N LYS A 268 0.10 -12.50 5.94
CA LYS A 268 0.04 -11.43 6.95
C LYS A 268 0.95 -11.69 8.15
N LEU A 269 0.95 -12.93 8.65
CA LEU A 269 1.85 -13.33 9.75
C LEU A 269 3.32 -13.13 9.36
N ILE A 270 3.71 -13.59 8.18
CA ILE A 270 5.09 -13.45 7.70
C ILE A 270 5.44 -11.97 7.56
N TYR A 271 4.55 -11.16 7.00
CA TYR A 271 4.76 -9.71 6.89
C TYR A 271 4.96 -9.04 8.24
N LEU A 272 4.14 -9.35 9.24
CA LEU A 272 4.34 -8.85 10.60
C LEU A 272 5.73 -9.22 11.15
N ILE A 273 6.21 -10.44 10.87
CA ILE A 273 7.53 -10.91 11.29
C ILE A 273 8.66 -10.18 10.55
N THR A 274 8.53 -9.95 9.24
CA THR A 274 9.61 -9.43 8.40
C THR A 274 9.72 -7.91 8.38
N THR A 275 8.63 -7.20 8.63
CA THR A 275 8.60 -5.71 8.61
C THR A 275 8.86 -5.07 9.97
N ASN A 276 8.49 -5.72 11.07
CA ASN A 276 8.78 -5.20 12.40
C ASN A 276 10.22 -5.51 12.82
N ASP A 277 10.76 -4.78 13.79
CA ASP A 277 12.11 -4.96 14.32
C ASP A 277 12.33 -6.32 15.03
N SER A 278 13.61 -6.63 15.34
CA SER A 278 13.97 -7.88 16.04
C SER A 278 13.25 -8.04 17.38
N ASN A 279 12.92 -6.94 18.04
CA ASN A 279 12.22 -6.93 19.33
C ASN A 279 10.79 -7.47 19.25
N TYR A 280 10.13 -7.36 18.10
CA TYR A 280 8.81 -7.94 17.85
C TYR A 280 8.91 -9.31 17.17
N ALA A 281 9.76 -9.42 16.14
CA ALA A 281 9.88 -10.62 15.33
C ALA A 281 10.29 -11.84 16.17
N VAL A 282 11.20 -11.67 17.13
CA VAL A 282 11.65 -12.76 18.01
C VAL A 282 10.52 -13.30 18.91
N PRO A 283 9.79 -12.47 19.67
CA PRO A 283 8.59 -12.92 20.39
C PRO A 283 7.56 -13.62 19.50
N MET A 284 7.26 -13.09 18.32
CA MET A 284 6.30 -13.71 17.39
C MET A 284 6.76 -15.11 16.96
N LEU A 285 8.03 -15.26 16.55
CA LEU A 285 8.61 -16.55 16.14
C LEU A 285 8.62 -17.59 17.27
N ILE A 286 8.80 -17.15 18.52
CA ILE A 286 8.66 -18.01 19.70
C ILE A 286 7.18 -18.37 19.92
N HIS A 287 6.29 -17.38 19.85
CA HIS A 287 4.86 -17.54 20.08
C HIS A 287 4.22 -18.54 19.12
N ILE A 288 4.62 -18.54 17.84
CA ILE A 288 4.14 -19.50 16.82
C ILE A 288 4.83 -20.87 16.90
N GLY A 289 5.78 -21.06 17.82
CA GLY A 289 6.47 -22.32 18.06
C GLY A 289 7.64 -22.62 17.11
N TYR A 290 8.09 -21.66 16.30
CA TYR A 290 9.11 -21.94 15.29
C TYR A 290 10.49 -22.25 15.90
N PHE A 291 10.87 -21.56 16.97
CA PHE A 291 12.12 -21.86 17.68
C PHE A 291 12.17 -23.30 18.19
N ASP A 292 11.06 -23.75 18.78
CA ASP A 292 10.90 -25.10 19.30
C ASP A 292 10.95 -26.15 18.19
N LYS A 293 10.33 -25.89 17.05
CA LYS A 293 10.39 -26.77 15.87
C LYS A 293 11.82 -26.96 15.38
N LEU A 294 12.58 -25.87 15.20
CA LEU A 294 13.98 -25.94 14.76
C LEU A 294 14.85 -26.73 15.75
N LYS A 295 14.58 -26.59 17.05
CA LYS A 295 15.32 -27.30 18.10
C LYS A 295 14.97 -28.78 18.18
N LYS A 296 13.66 -29.12 18.17
CA LYS A 296 13.16 -30.48 18.43
C LYS A 296 13.17 -31.37 17.20
N GLU A 297 12.80 -30.83 16.04
CA GLU A 297 12.66 -31.61 14.81
C GLU A 297 13.93 -31.58 13.95
N PHE A 298 14.67 -30.46 13.98
CA PHE A 298 15.86 -30.26 13.15
C PHE A 298 17.17 -30.26 13.96
N ASN A 299 17.11 -30.55 15.27
CA ASN A 299 18.27 -30.64 16.16
C ASN A 299 19.22 -29.43 16.07
N MET A 300 18.68 -28.23 15.84
CA MET A 300 19.48 -27.02 15.74
C MET A 300 19.87 -26.50 17.13
N SER A 301 21.16 -26.18 17.30
CA SER A 301 21.63 -25.45 18.48
C SER A 301 21.18 -23.98 18.43
N ASN A 302 21.10 -23.31 19.58
CA ASN A 302 20.71 -21.89 19.64
C ASN A 302 21.56 -21.01 18.70
N ALA A 303 22.87 -21.26 18.61
CA ALA A 303 23.75 -20.52 17.70
C ALA A 303 23.34 -20.72 16.23
N LYS A 304 23.01 -21.95 15.82
CA LYS A 304 22.50 -22.22 14.46
C LYS A 304 21.14 -21.56 14.23
N ILE A 305 20.27 -21.54 15.24
CA ILE A 305 18.95 -20.89 15.15
C ILE A 305 19.10 -19.37 15.01
N PHE A 306 19.97 -18.73 15.79
CA PHE A 306 20.20 -17.29 15.67
C PHE A 306 20.78 -16.91 14.31
N LYS A 307 21.72 -17.70 13.78
CA LYS A 307 22.25 -17.51 12.43
C LYS A 307 21.16 -17.69 11.35
N HIS A 308 20.31 -18.70 11.52
CA HIS A 308 19.16 -18.94 10.64
C HIS A 308 18.19 -17.75 10.64
N TRP A 309 17.79 -17.26 11.81
CA TRP A 309 16.90 -16.11 11.93
C TRP A 309 17.55 -14.80 11.47
N SER A 310 18.85 -14.62 11.71
CA SER A 310 19.60 -13.49 11.18
C SER A 310 19.50 -13.43 9.65
N LYS A 311 19.62 -14.59 8.99
CA LYS A 311 19.45 -14.72 7.54
C LYS A 311 18.00 -14.53 7.12
N ALA A 312 17.07 -15.28 7.71
CA ALA A 312 15.65 -15.24 7.36
C ALA A 312 15.00 -13.86 7.57
N LEU A 313 15.43 -13.11 8.58
CA LEU A 313 14.90 -11.77 8.88
C LEU A 313 15.74 -10.64 8.28
N ASN A 314 16.86 -10.97 7.63
CA ASN A 314 17.86 -10.02 7.15
C ASN A 314 18.30 -9.00 8.24
N LYS A 315 18.60 -9.50 9.45
CA LYS A 315 18.96 -8.69 10.63
C LYS A 315 20.22 -9.20 11.28
N ALA A 316 20.93 -8.33 12.01
CA ALA A 316 22.15 -8.71 12.70
C ALA A 316 21.93 -9.83 13.74
N GLU A 317 22.74 -10.89 13.69
CA GLU A 317 22.65 -12.03 14.63
C GLU A 317 22.69 -11.59 16.10
N ARG A 318 23.50 -10.57 16.43
CA ARG A 318 23.58 -10.02 17.79
C ARG A 318 22.25 -9.42 18.26
N ALA A 319 21.49 -8.80 17.35
CA ALA A 319 20.17 -8.25 17.66
C ALA A 319 19.15 -9.35 17.94
N ILE A 320 19.18 -10.43 17.14
CA ILE A 320 18.35 -11.62 17.36
C ILE A 320 18.67 -12.27 18.71
N LYS A 321 19.97 -12.53 18.97
CA LYS A 321 20.43 -13.14 20.22
C LYS A 321 20.07 -12.29 21.44
N GLY A 322 20.29 -10.97 21.37
CA GLY A 322 20.00 -10.06 22.48
C GLY A 322 18.52 -10.04 22.82
N ASN A 323 17.66 -9.92 21.81
CA ASN A 323 16.21 -9.93 21.95
C ASN A 323 15.67 -11.27 22.47
N TYR A 324 16.20 -12.39 21.99
CA TYR A 324 15.87 -13.71 22.52
C TYR A 324 16.24 -13.84 24.01
N ASN A 325 17.46 -13.43 24.37
CA ASN A 325 17.94 -13.51 25.74
C ASN A 325 17.20 -12.56 26.68
N ALA A 326 16.74 -11.39 26.20
CA ALA A 326 15.99 -10.43 27.00
C ALA A 326 14.64 -10.97 27.49
N LEU A 327 14.07 -11.96 26.78
CA LEU A 327 12.85 -12.66 27.21
C LEU A 327 13.06 -13.58 28.43
N ASN A 328 14.31 -13.87 28.79
CA ASN A 328 14.62 -14.57 30.04
C ASN A 328 14.74 -13.55 31.18
N PRO A 329 13.89 -13.61 32.23
CA PRO A 329 13.92 -12.67 33.35
C PRO A 329 15.27 -12.58 34.06
N ASN A 330 16.06 -13.66 34.03
CA ASN A 330 17.36 -13.76 34.68
C ASN A 330 18.55 -13.34 33.79
N SER A 331 18.28 -12.82 32.59
CA SER A 331 19.31 -12.40 31.65
C SER A 331 20.01 -11.12 32.09
N LYS A 332 21.31 -11.01 31.80
CA LYS A 332 22.11 -9.79 31.98
C LYS A 332 22.16 -8.91 30.72
N GLU A 333 21.33 -9.20 29.72
CA GLU A 333 21.23 -8.36 28.52
C GLU A 333 20.71 -6.97 28.87
N ASP A 334 21.17 -5.98 28.11
CA ASP A 334 20.65 -4.62 28.19
C ASP A 334 19.21 -4.58 27.65
N LYS A 335 18.24 -4.55 28.57
CA LYS A 335 16.81 -4.52 28.25
C LYS A 335 16.36 -3.21 27.61
N TYR A 336 17.13 -2.12 27.74
CA TYR A 336 16.85 -0.87 27.04
C TYR A 336 17.17 -1.00 25.54
N ARG A 337 18.25 -1.72 25.22
CA ARG A 337 18.65 -1.99 23.83
C ARG A 337 17.91 -3.16 23.19
N TYR A 338 17.59 -4.19 23.97
CA TYR A 338 16.91 -5.40 23.53
C TYR A 338 15.61 -5.58 24.32
N ASN A 339 14.55 -4.91 23.86
CA ASN A 339 13.31 -4.74 24.62
C ASN A 339 12.19 -5.71 24.19
N SER A 340 12.53 -6.94 23.80
CA SER A 340 11.54 -7.94 23.37
C SER A 340 10.48 -8.29 24.41
N GLU A 341 10.79 -8.09 25.70
CA GLU A 341 9.84 -8.31 26.80
C GLU A 341 8.59 -7.43 26.63
N ASP A 342 8.76 -6.18 26.18
CA ASP A 342 7.68 -5.21 25.97
C ASP A 342 6.74 -5.58 24.80
N PHE A 343 7.21 -6.42 23.87
CA PHE A 343 6.47 -6.80 22.67
C PHE A 343 5.85 -8.20 22.75
N LYS A 344 6.06 -8.92 23.86
CA LYS A 344 5.55 -10.30 24.01
C LYS A 344 4.03 -10.37 23.93
N ASP A 345 3.34 -9.51 24.67
CA ASP A 345 1.87 -9.49 24.70
C ASP A 345 1.30 -8.94 23.38
N LYS A 346 1.97 -7.95 22.79
CA LYS A 346 1.61 -7.41 21.48
C LYS A 346 1.70 -8.48 20.38
N ALA A 347 2.81 -9.21 20.31
CA ALA A 347 2.99 -10.28 19.32
C ALA A 347 1.94 -11.38 19.48
N ALA A 348 1.58 -11.75 20.71
CA ALA A 348 0.50 -12.69 20.96
C ALA A 348 -0.86 -12.12 20.49
N SER A 349 -1.18 -10.88 20.86
CA SER A 349 -2.44 -10.23 20.46
C SER A 349 -2.57 -10.08 18.95
N ASP A 350 -1.51 -9.70 18.25
CA ASP A 350 -1.52 -9.55 16.80
C ASP A 350 -1.74 -10.90 16.10
N TYR A 351 -1.16 -11.99 16.63
CA TYR A 351 -1.43 -13.33 16.12
C TYR A 351 -2.89 -13.75 16.35
N GLU A 352 -3.46 -13.50 17.53
CA GLU A 352 -4.88 -13.81 17.80
C GLU A 352 -5.83 -13.00 16.88
N ASN A 353 -5.48 -11.76 16.55
CA ASN A 353 -6.21 -10.95 15.58
C ASN A 353 -6.18 -11.54 14.15
N LEU A 354 -5.20 -12.38 13.82
CA LEU A 354 -5.20 -13.12 12.56
C LEU A 354 -6.18 -14.30 12.59
N LEU A 355 -6.62 -14.78 13.75
CA LEU A 355 -7.59 -15.87 13.85
C LEU A 355 -9.03 -15.41 13.64
N LEU A 356 -9.35 -14.18 14.06
CA LEU A 356 -10.59 -13.47 13.76
C LEU A 356 -10.77 -13.29 12.24
#